data_AF-A0A6L7JI42-F1
#
_entry.id   AF-A0A6L7JI42-F1
#
_cell.length_a   1.000
_cell.length_b   1.000
_cell.length_c   1.000
_cell.angle_alpha   90.00
_cell.angle_beta   90.00
_cell.angle_gamma   90.00
#
_symmetry.space_group_name_H-M   'P 1'
#
loop_
_entity.id
_entity.type
_entity.pdbx_description
1 polymer ?
#
loop_
_entity_poly.entity_id
_entity_poly.type
_entity_poly.pdbx_seq_one_letter_code
_entity_poly.pdbx_strand_id
1 'polypeptide(L)' 'MTLRLTEEEQDALRERAVLEGMSMQETVRRAVREYIAKADHRDRVAVAAELITQRHGVALQRLGE' A
#
# COMPACT_ATOMS: atom_id res chain seq x y z
N MET A 1 11.33 15.16 -9.73
CA MET A 1 10.37 15.57 -8.69
C MET A 1 11.12 15.55 -7.35
N THR A 2 11.19 16.66 -6.64
CA THR A 2 11.88 16.76 -5.35
C THR A 2 10.88 16.54 -4.23
N LEU A 3 11.00 15.41 -3.51
CA LEU A 3 10.24 15.18 -2.28
C LEU A 3 10.82 16.05 -1.17
N ARG A 4 9.96 16.78 -0.45
CA ARG A 4 10.35 17.44 0.80
C ARG A 4 10.02 16.49 1.95
N LEU A 5 11.06 16.00 2.61
CA LEU A 5 10.97 15.11 3.75
C LEU A 5 11.23 15.89 5.04
N THR A 6 10.53 15.57 6.11
CA THR A 6 10.87 16.03 7.46
C THR A 6 12.20 15.42 7.92
N GLU A 7 12.80 15.98 8.96
CA GLU A 7 14.04 15.41 9.55
C GLU A 7 13.81 13.97 10.05
N GLU A 8 12.67 13.74 10.73
CA GLU A 8 12.26 12.42 11.22
C GLU A 8 12.12 11.40 10.09
N GLU A 9 11.51 11.79 8.97
CA GLU A 9 11.38 10.93 7.79
C GLU A 9 12.74 10.60 7.18
N GLN A 10 13.65 11.58 7.13
CA GLN A 10 15.01 11.36 6.63
C GLN A 10 15.81 10.41 7.51
N ASP A 11 15.71 10.53 8.83
CA ASP A 11 16.40 9.68 9.79
C ASP A 11 15.88 8.24 9.71
N ALA A 12 14.56 8.05 9.71
CA ALA A 12 13.94 6.74 9.54
C ALA A 12 14.34 6.06 8.22
N LEU A 13 14.37 6.82 7.11
CA LEU A 13 14.81 6.31 5.82
C LEU A 13 16.30 5.97 5.79
N ARG A 14 17.13 6.72 6.50
CA ARG A 14 18.58 6.45 6.60
C ARG A 14 18.85 5.17 7.39
N GLU A 15 18.22 5.00 8.54
CA GLU A 15 18.31 3.77 9.33
C GLU A 15 17.86 2.57 8.50
N ARG A 16 16.74 2.72 7.78
CA ARG A 16 16.21 1.65 6.94
C ARG A 16 17.15 1.30 5.79
N ALA A 17 17.75 2.30 5.15
CA ALA A 17 18.72 2.10 4.08
C ALA A 17 19.96 1.34 4.56
N VAL A 18 20.47 1.67 5.76
CA VAL A 18 21.59 0.95 6.39
C VAL A 18 21.22 -0.51 6.68
N LEU A 19 20.05 -0.76 7.25
CA LEU A 19 19.56 -2.11 7.54
C LEU A 19 19.40 -2.97 6.28
N GLU A 20 18.96 -2.36 5.17
CA GLU A 20 18.75 -3.06 3.89
C GLU A 20 20.01 -3.09 3.00
N GLY A 21 21.11 -2.44 3.41
CA GLY A 21 22.33 -2.34 2.61
C GLY A 21 22.14 -1.59 1.29
N MET A 22 21.16 -0.69 1.23
CA MET A 22 20.76 0.04 0.04
C MET A 22 21.07 1.53 0.18
N SER A 23 21.10 2.25 -0.95
CA SER A 23 21.11 3.71 -0.88
C SER A 23 19.78 4.24 -0.34
N MET A 24 19.83 5.40 0.33
CA MET A 24 18.61 6.08 0.80
C MET A 24 17.61 6.32 -0.35
N GLN A 25 18.12 6.73 -1.53
CA GLN A 25 17.30 6.95 -2.72
C GLN A 25 16.62 5.67 -3.23
N GLU A 26 17.32 4.53 -3.17
CA GLU A 26 16.73 3.25 -3.55
C GLU A 26 15.67 2.79 -2.54
N THR A 27 15.93 2.99 -1.26
CA THR A 27 14.97 2.71 -0.18
C THR A 27 13.69 3.52 -0.38
N VAL A 28 13.81 4.81 -0.68
CA VAL A 28 12.66 5.68 -1.00
C VAL A 28 11.92 5.18 -2.25
N ARG A 29 12.63 4.89 -3.35
CA ARG A 29 12.00 4.38 -4.58
C ARG A 29 11.25 3.08 -4.35
N ARG A 30 11.85 2.16 -3.59
CA ARG A 30 11.21 0.90 -3.20
C ARG A 30 9.97 1.14 -2.35
N ALA A 31 10.06 1.99 -1.31
CA ALA A 31 8.94 2.32 -0.44
C ALA A 31 7.76 2.91 -1.22
N VAL A 32 8.01 3.83 -2.15
CA VAL A 32 6.98 4.41 -3.02
C VAL A 32 6.32 3.35 -3.91
N ARG A 33 7.11 2.48 -4.55
CA ARG A 33 6.56 1.40 -5.39
C ARG A 33 5.70 0.45 -4.58
N GLU A 34 6.15 0.08 -3.38
CA GLU A 34 5.44 -0.83 -2.50
C GLU A 34 4.14 -0.21 -1.98
N TYR A 35 4.16 1.08 -1.65
CA TYR A 35 2.96 1.84 -1.27
C TYR A 35 1.92 1.83 -2.38
N ILE A 36 2.32 2.17 -3.61
CA ILE A 36 1.43 2.18 -4.78
C ILE A 36 0.90 0.78 -5.06
N ALA A 37 1.75 -0.24 -5.09
CA ALA A 37 1.31 -1.62 -5.36
C ALA A 37 0.30 -2.13 -4.32
N LYS A 38 0.50 -1.78 -3.04
CA LYS A 38 -0.45 -2.11 -1.96
C LYS A 38 -1.77 -1.34 -2.08
N ALA A 39 -1.74 -0.10 -2.55
CA ALA A 39 -2.94 0.70 -2.81
C ALA A 39 -3.73 0.11 -3.99
N ASP A 40 -3.07 -0.12 -5.13
CA ASP A 40 -3.68 -0.73 -6.31
C ASP A 40 -4.32 -2.10 -6.00
N HIS A 41 -3.64 -2.92 -5.19
CA HIS A 41 -4.20 -4.21 -4.78
C HIS A 41 -5.47 -4.04 -3.95
N ARG A 42 -5.47 -3.12 -2.97
CA ARG A 42 -6.64 -2.83 -2.14
C ARG A 42 -7.81 -2.32 -2.98
N ASP A 43 -7.56 -1.42 -3.91
CA ASP A 43 -8.59 -0.88 -4.79
C ASP A 43 -9.20 -1.97 -5.67
N ARG A 44 -8.38 -2.86 -6.24
CA ARG A 44 -8.86 -4.01 -7.00
C ARG A 44 -9.73 -4.95 -6.17
N VAL A 45 -9.33 -5.21 -4.92
CA VAL A 45 -10.12 -6.05 -4.00
C VAL A 45 -11.45 -5.37 -3.67
N ALA A 46 -11.44 -4.06 -3.39
CA ALA A 46 -12.65 -3.30 -3.08
C ALA A 46 -13.65 -3.32 -4.25
N VAL A 47 -13.18 -3.07 -5.47
CA VAL A 47 -14.00 -3.13 -6.70
C VAL A 47 -14.59 -4.52 -6.91
N ALA A 48 -13.80 -5.58 -6.72
CA ALA A 48 -14.29 -6.95 -6.86
C ALA A 48 -15.33 -7.29 -5.78
N ALA A 49 -15.10 -6.88 -4.53
CA ALA A 49 -16.03 -7.09 -3.41
C ALA A 49 -17.35 -6.36 -3.65
N GLU A 50 -17.32 -5.13 -4.16
CA GLU A 50 -18.51 -4.36 -4.51
C GLU A 50 -19.32 -5.07 -5.60
N LEU A 51 -18.68 -5.53 -6.68
CA LEU A 51 -19.35 -6.26 -7.76
C LEU A 51 -20.05 -7.54 -7.26
N ILE A 52 -19.37 -8.31 -6.40
CA ILE A 52 -19.92 -9.53 -5.82
C ILE A 52 -21.10 -9.19 -4.89
N THR A 53 -20.96 -8.16 -4.06
CA THR A 53 -22.02 -7.72 -3.13
C THR A 53 -23.25 -7.23 -3.89
N GLN A 54 -23.08 -6.49 -4.97
CA GLN A 54 -24.21 -6.05 -5.81
C GLN A 54 -24.92 -7.25 -6.47
N ARG A 55 -24.17 -8.25 -6.94
CA ARG A 55 -24.75 -9.40 -7.65
C ARG A 55 -25.34 -10.47 -6.71
N HIS A 56 -24.76 -10.64 -5.53
CA HIS A 56 -25.04 -11.76 -4.64
C HIS A 56 -25.37 -11.34 -3.19
N GLY A 57 -25.56 -10.05 -2.92
CA GLY A 57 -25.72 -9.51 -1.57
C GLY A 57 -26.80 -10.21 -0.74
N VAL A 58 -27.94 -10.52 -1.36
CA VAL A 58 -29.04 -11.25 -0.68
C VAL A 58 -28.65 -12.69 -0.31
N ALA A 59 -27.88 -13.38 -1.16
CA ALA A 59 -27.40 -14.72 -0.87
C ALA A 59 -26.31 -14.71 0.21
N LEU A 60 -25.42 -13.70 0.17
CA LEU A 60 -24.38 -13.52 1.19
C LEU A 60 -24.98 -13.18 2.56
N GLN A 61 -26.01 -12.32 2.61
CA GLN A 61 -26.71 -11.97 3.84
C GLN A 61 -27.34 -13.21 4.49
N ARG A 62 -28.00 -14.06 3.70
CA ARG A 62 -28.62 -15.31 4.17
C ARG A 62 -27.64 -16.38 4.63
N LEU A 63 -26.38 -16.32 4.19
CA LEU A 63 -25.33 -17.23 4.65
C LEU A 63 -24.70 -16.78 5.98
N GLY A 64 -24.86 -15.51 6.35
CA GLY A 64 -24.36 -14.96 7.61
C GLY A 64 -25.39 -14.98 8.75
N GLU A 65 -26.65 -15.29 8.46
CA GLU A 65 -27.71 -15.64 9.42
C GLU A 65 -27.54 -17.07 9.94
#